data_AF-A0A2V6SBM0-F1
#
_entry.id   AF-A0A2V6SBM0-F1
#
_cell.length_a   1.000
_cell.length_b   1.000
_cell.length_c   1.000
_cell.angle_alpha   90.00
_cell.angle_beta   90.00
_cell.angle_gamma   90.00
#
_symmetry.space_group_name_H-M   'P 1'
#
loop_
_entity.id
_entity.type
_entity.pdbx_description
1 polymer ?
#
loop_
_entity_poly.entity_id
_entity_poly.type
_entity_poly.pdbx_seq_one_letter_code
_entity_poly.pdbx_strand_id
1 'polypeptide(L)' 'MTIVEAKPPAQPIGPGEPAPDFTLPAAHGPGSVSLSDYRGKSPVLLALFRGLY' A
#
# COMPACT_ATOMS: atom_id res chain seq x y z
N MET A 1 -5.02 -17.06 -8.27
CA MET A 1 -4.27 -15.97 -7.62
C MET A 1 -5.08 -14.71 -7.83
N THR A 2 -5.99 -14.40 -6.90
CA THR A 2 -6.99 -13.34 -7.10
C THR A 2 -6.43 -12.07 -6.47
N ILE A 3 -6.02 -11.14 -7.32
CA ILE A 3 -5.82 -9.75 -6.92
C ILE A 3 -7.15 -9.24 -6.37
N VAL A 4 -7.21 -8.98 -5.06
CA VAL A 4 -8.35 -8.26 -4.47
C VAL A 4 -8.25 -6.83 -4.98
N GLU A 5 -9.10 -6.49 -5.95
CA GLU A 5 -9.27 -5.12 -6.41
C GLU A 5 -9.88 -4.31 -5.26
N ALA A 6 -9.03 -3.59 -4.52
CA ALA A 6 -9.51 -2.59 -3.59
C ALA A 6 -10.17 -1.48 -4.42
N LYS A 7 -11.51 -1.42 -4.40
CA LYS A 7 -12.28 -0.31 -4.99
C LYS A 7 -11.62 1.00 -4.53
N PRO A 8 -11.10 1.85 -5.44
CA PRO A 8 -10.52 3.11 -5.03
C PRO A 8 -11.59 3.88 -4.26
N PRO A 9 -11.28 4.42 -3.07
CA PRO A 9 -12.22 5.34 -2.42
C PRO A 9 -12.57 6.42 -3.44
N ALA A 10 -13.86 6.76 -3.53
CA ALA A 10 -14.35 7.72 -4.53
C ALA A 10 -13.73 9.13 -4.37
N GLN A 11 -12.99 9.35 -3.28
CA GLN A 11 -12.34 10.59 -2.90
C GLN A 11 -10.94 10.27 -2.29
N PRO A 12 -9.96 11.18 -2.42
CA PRO A 12 -8.66 11.04 -1.76
C PRO A 12 -8.81 10.94 -0.23
N ILE A 13 -7.94 10.16 0.41
CA ILE A 13 -7.93 10.05 1.88
C ILE A 13 -7.41 11.34 2.53
N GLY A 14 -7.96 11.68 3.70
CA GLY A 14 -7.55 12.83 4.50
C GLY A 14 -6.57 12.49 5.64
N PRO A 15 -5.87 13.48 6.21
CA PRO A 15 -5.09 13.27 7.43
C PRO A 15 -5.97 12.78 8.59
N GLY A 16 -5.46 11.81 9.36
CA GLY A 16 -6.20 11.19 10.47
C GLY A 16 -7.12 10.05 10.05
N GLU A 17 -7.42 9.91 8.75
CA GLU A 17 -8.09 8.72 8.24
C GLU A 17 -7.14 7.52 8.20
N PRO A 18 -7.64 6.30 8.45
CA PRO A 18 -6.82 5.10 8.32
C PRO A 18 -6.32 4.93 6.88
N ALA A 19 -5.01 4.71 6.74
CA ALA A 19 -4.44 4.35 5.43
C ALA A 19 -5.13 3.08 4.87
N PRO A 20 -5.59 3.08 3.60
CA PRO A 20 -6.15 1.90 2.95
C PRO A 20 -5.14 0.76 2.91
N ASP A 21 -5.62 -0.47 3.10
CA ASP A 21 -4.76 -1.64 2.98
C ASP A 21 -4.43 -1.92 1.51
N PHE A 22 -3.25 -2.48 1.28
CA PHE A 22 -2.81 -2.91 -0.04
C PHE A 22 -1.85 -4.08 0.08
N THR A 23 -1.75 -4.86 -0.99
CA THR A 23 -0.73 -5.88 -1.17
C THR A 23 -0.21 -5.76 -2.59
N LEU A 24 1.09 -5.51 -2.73
CA LEU A 24 1.73 -5.29 -4.02
C LEU A 24 2.91 -6.26 -4.19
N PRO A 25 3.24 -6.68 -5.42
CA PRO A 25 4.50 -7.38 -5.69
C PRO A 25 5.69 -6.54 -5.21
N ALA A 26 6.67 -7.18 -4.60
CA ALA A 26 7.90 -6.49 -4.20
C ALA A 26 8.64 -5.99 -5.44
N ALA A 27 9.07 -4.73 -5.42
CA ALA A 27 9.87 -4.16 -6.51
C ALA A 27 11.29 -4.76 -6.58
N HIS A 28 11.80 -5.26 -5.44
CA HIS A 28 13.09 -5.92 -5.35
C HIS A 28 12.95 -7.24 -4.58
N GLY A 29 13.45 -8.33 -5.16
CA GLY A 29 13.39 -9.67 -4.57
C GLY A 29 12.05 -10.37 -4.81
N PRO A 30 11.95 -11.66 -4.43
CA PRO A 30 10.73 -12.42 -4.58
C PRO A 30 9.69 -12.03 -3.50
N GLY A 31 8.41 -12.10 -3.86
CA GLY A 31 7.29 -12.01 -2.91
C GLY A 31 6.40 -10.78 -3.09
N SER A 32 5.60 -10.53 -2.04
CA SER A 32 4.67 -9.41 -1.95
C SER A 32 4.91 -8.64 -0.65
N VAL A 33 4.55 -7.37 -0.66
CA VAL A 33 4.59 -6.49 0.52
C VAL A 33 3.17 -6.00 0.80
N SER A 34 2.72 -6.15 2.04
CA SER A 34 1.42 -5.67 2.49
C SER A 34 1.57 -4.55 3.53
N LEU A 35 0.64 -3.58 3.53
CA LEU A 35 0.67 -2.52 4.55
C LEU A 35 0.43 -3.08 5.96
N SER A 36 -0.39 -4.13 6.06
CA SER A 36 -0.67 -4.87 7.30
C SER A 36 0.59 -5.43 7.97
N ASP A 37 1.64 -5.74 7.21
CA ASP A 37 2.90 -6.29 7.76
C ASP A 37 3.61 -5.31 8.70
N TYR A 38 3.34 -4.00 8.58
CA TYR A 38 3.99 -2.95 9.36
C TYR A 38 3.12 -2.36 10.48
N ARG A 39 1.83 -2.70 10.51
CA ARG A 39 0.89 -2.16 11.52
C ARG A 39 1.35 -2.52 12.93
N GLY A 40 1.39 -1.53 13.82
CA GLY A 40 1.78 -1.72 15.21
C GLY A 40 3.26 -2.02 15.46
N LYS A 41 4.10 -2.05 14.41
CA LYS A 41 5.53 -2.34 14.53
C LYS A 41 6.38 -1.07 14.46
N SER A 42 6.18 -0.25 13.43
CA SER A 42 6.94 0.98 13.22
C SER A 42 6.17 1.98 12.36
N PRO A 43 6.44 3.29 12.49
CA PRO A 43 5.98 4.27 11.50
C PRO A 43 6.48 3.92 10.10
N VAL A 44 5.66 4.17 9.08
CA VAL A 44 5.97 3.90 7.67
C VAL A 44 5.74 5.16 6.85
N LEU A 45 6.69 5.50 5.99
CA LEU A 45 6.53 6.53 4.96
C LEU A 45 6.14 5.85 3.65
N LEU A 46 4.97 6.21 3.10
CA LEU A 46 4.53 5.76 1.79
C LEU A 46 4.78 6.87 0.76
N ALA A 47 5.57 6.57 -0.27
CA ALA A 47 5.84 7.47 -1.39
C ALA A 47 5.23 6.92 -2.68
N LEU A 48 4.56 7.79 -3.45
CA LEU A 48 3.97 7.45 -4.74
C LEU A 48 4.76 8.15 -5.85
N PHE A 49 5.22 7.38 -6.84
CA PHE A 49 5.99 7.87 -7.98
C PHE A 49 5.25 7.58 -9.29
N ARG A 50 5.21 8.55 -10.21
CA ARG A 50 4.62 8.37 -11.56
C ARG A 50 5.65 7.79 -12.54
N GLY A 51 6.13 6.59 -12.23
CA GLY A 51 7.16 5.87 -12.98
C GLY A 51 8.49 5.78 -12.23
N LEU A 52 9.13 4.62 -12.33
CA LEU A 52 10.55 4.43 -12.09
C LEU A 52 11.17 4.28 -13.48
N TYR A 53 12.17 5.10 -13.78
CA TYR A 53 12.79 5.37 -15.10
C TYR A 53 12.98 4.15 -16.01
#